data_AF-I3CVL3-F1
#
_entry.id   AF-I3CVL3-F1
#
_cell.length_a   1.000
_cell.length_b   1.000
_cell.length_c   1.000
_cell.angle_alpha   90.00
_cell.angle_beta   90.00
_cell.angle_gamma   90.00
#
_symmetry.space_group_name_H-M   'P 1'
#
loop_
_entity.id
_entity.type
_entity.pdbx_description
1 polymer ?
#
loop_
_entity_poly.entity_id
_entity_poly.type
_entity_poly.pdbx_seq_one_letter_code
_entity_poly.pdbx_strand_id
1 'polypeptide(L)' 'MLYLPRQLSTRQVPEAARLELVHDAAGQLMGTIIISVADTIFDIDNPAHVRLAHDIEVRLTDQNLLPRYPDLLI' A
#
# COMPACT_ATOMS: atom_id res chain seq x y z
N MET A 1 3.50 -3.37 5.32
CA MET A 1 3.49 -2.01 4.73
C MET A 1 4.04 -2.13 3.31
N LEU A 2 3.48 -1.37 2.37
CA LEU A 2 3.92 -1.37 0.96
C LEU A 2 4.10 0.07 0.50
N TYR A 3 5.22 0.38 -0.15
CA TYR A 3 5.43 1.68 -0.79
C TYR A 3 5.18 1.57 -2.29
N LEU A 4 4.44 2.51 -2.86
CA LEU A 4 4.33 2.69 -4.31
C LEU A 4 4.73 4.12 -4.71
N PRO A 5 5.52 4.32 -5.78
CA PRO A 5 5.97 5.64 -6.24
C PRO A 5 4.86 6.36 -7.03
N ARG A 6 3.70 6.52 -6.40
CA ARG A 6 2.52 7.22 -6.94
C ARG A 6 1.64 7.71 -5.80
N GLN A 7 0.86 8.75 -6.07
CA GLN A 7 -0.15 9.23 -5.14
C GLN A 7 -1.33 8.27 -5.12
N LEU A 8 -1.70 7.79 -3.93
CA LEU A 8 -2.93 7.03 -3.71
C LEU A 8 -3.87 7.77 -2.77
N SER A 9 -5.16 7.58 -2.99
CA SER A 9 -6.23 8.11 -2.14
C SER A 9 -7.00 6.99 -1.45
N THR A 10 -7.68 7.33 -0.34
CA THR A 10 -8.55 6.40 0.40
C THR A 10 -9.71 5.87 -0.44
N ARG A 11 -10.08 6.57 -1.52
CA ARG A 11 -11.08 6.08 -2.48
C ARG A 11 -10.56 4.93 -3.34
N GLN A 12 -9.26 4.93 -3.65
CA GLN A 12 -8.62 3.89 -4.45
C GLN A 12 -8.26 2.66 -3.61
N VAL A 13 -7.95 2.85 -2.32
CA VAL A 13 -7.59 1.75 -1.41
C VAL A 13 -8.33 1.93 -0.08
N PRO A 14 -9.66 1.71 -0.04
CA PRO A 14 -10.46 1.87 1.19
C PRO A 14 -10.13 0.82 2.26
N GLU A 15 -9.55 -0.31 1.89
CA GLU A 15 -9.13 -1.38 2.80
C GLU A 15 -7.88 -1.02 3.62
N ALA A 16 -7.09 -0.03 3.17
CA ALA A 16 -5.92 0.40 3.91
C ALA A 16 -6.32 1.09 5.21
N ALA A 17 -5.77 0.65 6.34
CA ALA A 17 -5.96 1.33 7.62
C ALA A 17 -5.40 2.76 7.57
N ARG A 18 -4.30 2.98 6.84
CA ARG A 18 -3.72 4.31 6.65
C ARG A 18 -2.96 4.40 5.33
N LEU A 19 -3.00 5.60 4.73
CA LEU A 19 -2.21 5.98 3.56
C LEU A 19 -1.35 7.18 3.95
N GLU A 20 -0.02 7.01 3.87
CA GLU A 20 0.94 8.06 4.21
C GLU A 20 1.62 8.57 2.94
N LEU A 21 1.47 9.87 2.65
CA LEU A 21 2.14 10.50 1.53
C LEU A 21 3.62 10.71 1.85
N VAL A 22 4.49 10.25 0.96
CA VAL A 22 5.94 10.41 1.10
C VAL A 22 6.39 11.60 0.27
N HIS A 23 7.06 12.55 0.91
CA HIS A 23 7.67 13.70 0.25
C HIS A 23 9.19 13.63 0.38
N ASP A 24 9.92 14.14 -0.61
CA ASP A 24 11.37 14.31 -0.52
C ASP A 24 11.76 15.53 0.34
N ALA A 25 13.07 15.79 0.45
CA ALA A 25 13.59 16.93 1.21
C ALA A 25 13.19 18.30 0.62
N ALA A 26 12.82 18.37 -0.66
CA ALA A 26 12.33 19.57 -1.33
C ALA A 26 10.80 19.72 -1.22
N GLY A 27 10.10 18.75 -0.61
CA GLY A 27 8.65 18.73 -0.47
C GLY A 27 7.92 18.16 -1.70
N GLN A 28 8.64 17.57 -2.66
CA GLN A 28 8.02 16.93 -3.81
C GLN A 28 7.44 15.56 -3.44
N LEU A 29 6.21 15.29 -3.88
CA LEU A 29 5.55 14.02 -3.63
C LEU A 29 6.25 12.88 -4.39
N MET A 30 6.75 11.90 -3.63
CA MET A 30 7.46 10.73 -4.14
C MET A 30 6.54 9.52 -4.31
N GLY A 31 5.56 9.38 -3.41
CA GLY A 31 4.68 8.22 -3.44
C GLY A 31 3.79 8.12 -2.23
N THR A 32 3.29 6.90 -1.97
CA THR A 32 2.42 6.61 -0.84
C THR A 32 2.84 5.30 -0.18
N ILE A 33 2.93 5.30 1.15
CA ILE A 33 3.03 4.10 1.97
C ILE A 33 1.62 3.66 2.34
N ILE A 34 1.29 2.42 1.99
CA ILE A 34 0.04 1.75 2.30
C ILE A 34 0.25 0.89 3.54
N ILE A 35 -0.56 1.13 4.57
CA ILE A 35 -0.48 0.48 5.87
C ILE A 35 -1.75 -0.36 6.06
N SER A 36 -1.58 -1.69 6.15
CA SER A 36 -2.68 -2.61 6.41
C SER A 36 -3.14 -2.54 7.87
N VAL A 37 -2.22 -2.53 8.82
CA VAL A 37 -2.52 -2.50 10.26
C VAL A 37 -1.80 -1.30 10.88
N ALA A 38 -2.56 -0.38 11.48
CA ALA A 38 -2.04 0.90 11.98
C ALA A 38 -1.90 0.98 13.52
N ASP A 39 -2.75 0.26 14.25
CA ASP A 39 -2.86 0.40 15.72
C ASP A 39 -2.15 -0.73 16.49
N THR A 40 -1.70 -1.77 15.78
CA THR A 40 -1.01 -2.93 16.36
C THR A 40 0.16 -3.37 15.47
N ILE A 41 1.01 -4.25 15.98
CA ILE A 41 2.09 -4.86 15.20
C ILE A 41 1.45 -5.88 14.24
N PHE A 42 1.85 -5.83 12.97
CA PHE A 42 1.46 -6.84 11.99
C PHE A 42 1.94 -8.23 12.45
N ASP A 43 1.07 -9.22 12.33
CA ASP A 43 1.30 -10.58 12.80
C ASP A 43 0.82 -11.53 11.71
N ILE A 44 1.74 -12.35 11.20
CA ILE A 44 1.46 -13.30 10.12
C ILE A 44 0.60 -14.48 10.58
N ASP A 45 0.64 -14.80 11.88
CA ASP A 45 -0.17 -15.86 12.47
C ASP A 45 -1.59 -15.37 12.79
N ASN A 46 -1.81 -14.05 12.78
CA ASN A 46 -3.14 -13.46 12.89
C ASN A 46 -3.83 -13.43 11.51
N PRO A 47 -4.85 -14.27 11.27
CA PRO A 47 -5.48 -14.38 9.96
C PRO A 47 -6.24 -13.10 9.57
N ALA A 48 -6.62 -12.24 10.52
CA ALA A 48 -7.23 -10.95 10.19
C ALA A 48 -6.22 -9.97 9.58
N HIS A 49 -4.99 -9.95 10.08
CA HIS A 49 -3.92 -9.11 9.54
C HIS A 49 -3.56 -9.55 8.12
N VAL A 50 -3.42 -10.86 7.91
CA VAL A 50 -3.12 -11.43 6.58
C VAL A 50 -4.23 -11.14 5.59
N ARG A 51 -5.51 -11.33 5.98
CA ARG A 51 -6.65 -11.00 5.11
C ARG A 51 -6.65 -9.53 4.70
N LEU A 52 -6.43 -8.62 5.64
CA LEU A 52 -6.42 -7.19 5.34
C LEU A 52 -5.29 -6.80 4.38
N ALA A 53 -4.10 -7.39 4.53
CA ALA A 53 -3.01 -7.21 3.59
C ALA A 53 -3.35 -7.77 2.20
N HIS A 54 -3.96 -8.96 2.14
CA HIS A 54 -4.40 -9.59 0.90
C HIS A 54 -5.46 -8.76 0.17
N ASP A 55 -6.48 -8.25 0.87
CA ASP A 55 -7.55 -7.46 0.27
C ASP A 55 -6.99 -6.17 -0.37
N ILE A 56 -5.97 -5.56 0.24
CA ILE A 56 -5.23 -4.42 -0.34
C ILE A 56 -4.50 -4.84 -1.63
N GLU A 57 -3.83 -5.98 -1.65
CA GLU A 57 -3.13 -6.49 -2.85
C GLU A 57 -4.11 -6.76 -4.00
N VAL A 58 -5.25 -7.39 -3.71
CA VAL A 58 -6.33 -7.62 -4.69
C VAL A 58 -6.87 -6.29 -5.20
N ARG A 59 -7.21 -5.35 -4.30
CA ARG A 59 -7.71 -4.01 -4.67
C ARG A 59 -6.76 -3.26 -5.59
N LEU A 60 -5.45 -3.29 -5.29
CA LEU A 60 -4.44 -2.63 -6.11
C LEU A 60 -4.30 -3.32 -7.47
N THR A 61 -4.37 -4.66 -7.50
CA THR A 61 -4.27 -5.45 -8.73
C THR A 61 -5.47 -5.20 -9.66
N ASP A 62 -6.69 -5.17 -9.12
CA ASP A 62 -7.92 -4.91 -9.88
C ASP A 62 -7.91 -3.56 -10.62
N GLN A 63 -7.17 -2.59 -10.09
CA GLN A 63 -7.00 -1.26 -10.68
C GLN A 63 -5.70 -1.12 -11.48
N ASN A 64 -4.95 -2.20 -11.67
CA ASN A 64 -3.64 -2.21 -12.32
C ASN A 64 -2.63 -1.23 -11.65
N LEU A 65 -2.77 -1.06 -10.33
CA LEU A 65 -1.93 -0.19 -9.51
C LEU A 65 -0.72 -0.90 -8.92
N LEU A 66 -0.79 -2.23 -8.77
CA LEU A 66 0.32 -3.06 -8.30
C LEU A 66 1.17 -3.53 -9.51
N PRO A 67 2.41 -3.05 -9.68
CA PRO A 67 3.28 -3.53 -10.74
C PRO A 67 3.69 -4.99 -10.48
N ARG A 68 3.93 -5.75 -11.56
CA ARG A 68 4.51 -7.08 -11.43
C ARG A 68 6.02 -6.95 -11.30
N TYR A 69 6.65 -7.87 -10.58
CA TYR A 69 8.12 -7.84 -10.39
C TYR A 69 8.94 -7.72 -11.69
N PRO A 70 8.60 -8.42 -12.79
CA PRO A 70 9.35 -8.27 -14.05
C PRO A 70 9.28 -6.85 -14.64
N ASP A 71 8.19 -6.12 -14.39
CA ASP A 71 7.98 -4.77 -14.90
C ASP A 71 8.82 -3.72 -14.12
N LEU A 72 9.49 -4.11 -13.03
CA LEU A 72 10.33 -3.24 -12.20
C LEU A 72 11.84 -3.35 -12.51
N LEU A 73 12.25 -4.33 -13.31
CA LEU A 73 13.66 -4.62 -13.63
C LEU A 73 14.15 -3.88 -14.89
N ILE A 74 13.32 -3.00 -15.44
CA ILE A 74 13.50 -2.29 -16.71
C ILE A 74 13.55 -0.79 -16.42
#